data_AF-A0A937W826-F1
#
_entry.id   AF-A0A937W826-F1
#
_cell.length_a   1.000
_cell.length_b   1.000
_cell.length_c   1.000
_cell.angle_alpha   90.00
_cell.angle_beta   90.00
_cell.angle_gamma   90.00
#
_symmetry.space_group_name_H-M   'P 1'
#
loop_
_entity.id
_entity.type
_entity.pdbx_description
1 polymer ?
#
loop_
_entity_poly.entity_id
_entity_poly.type
_entity_poly.pdbx_seq_one_letter_code
_entity_poly.pdbx_strand_id
1 'polypeptide(L)'
;MNDTNPHLEKIYSDMMRSKSGAEKLKMGCSMFSTSKALIAAGIRHRQPGISDIDLKVAVFLKLYGDDFDEEQKQKIIAHLRKNATNRSGFLQNY
;
A
#
# COMPACT_ATOMS: atom_id res chain seq x y z
N MET A 1 -1.76 -1.03 25.05
CA MET A 1 -0.33 -1.30 24.83
C MET A 1 0.35 -1.03 26.17
N ASN A 2 0.71 -2.08 26.92
CA ASN A 2 1.17 -1.90 28.31
C ASN A 2 2.67 -1.60 28.42
N ASP A 3 3.40 -1.69 27.30
CA ASP A 3 4.85 -1.42 27.24
C ASP A 3 5.19 0.07 27.06
N THR A 4 4.17 0.93 26.89
CA THR A 4 4.36 2.38 26.76
C THR A 4 4.18 3.06 28.10
N ASN A 5 5.16 3.88 28.48
CA ASN A 5 5.09 4.69 29.70
C ASN A 5 3.78 5.54 29.69
N PRO A 6 2.98 5.53 30.77
CA PRO A 6 1.70 6.26 30.83
C PRO A 6 1.80 7.75 30.49
N HIS A 7 2.94 8.38 30.81
CA HIS A 7 3.19 9.77 30.47
C HIS A 7 3.28 9.98 28.94
N LEU A 8 3.97 9.09 28.23
CA LEU A 8 4.10 9.16 26.77
C LEU A 8 2.78 8.86 26.08
N GLU A 9 2.02 7.89 26.60
CA GLU A 9 0.66 7.60 26.12
C GLU A 9 -0.24 8.85 26.23
N LYS A 10 -0.16 9.58 27.36
CA LYS A 10 -0.91 10.82 27.55
C LYS A 10 -0.52 11.89 26.53
N ILE A 11 0.79 12.13 26.31
CA ILE A 11 1.27 13.10 25.31
C ILE A 11 0.75 12.74 23.91
N TYR A 12 0.86 11.47 23.52
CA TYR A 12 0.40 10.99 22.23
C TYR A 12 -1.13 11.16 22.08
N SER A 13 -1.89 10.78 23.11
CA SER A 13 -3.34 10.90 23.12
C SER A 13 -3.81 12.35 23.00
N ASP A 14 -3.18 13.27 23.73
CA ASP A 14 -3.49 14.71 23.68
C ASP A 14 -3.17 15.31 22.30
N MET A 15 -2.02 14.97 21.72
CA MET A 15 -1.65 15.34 20.35
C MET A 15 -2.65 14.79 19.32
N MET A 16 -3.10 13.55 19.46
CA MET A 16 -4.08 12.96 18.53
C MET A 16 -5.47 13.60 18.69
N ARG A 17 -5.87 13.98 19.90
CA ARG A 17 -7.13 14.72 20.13
C ARG A 17 -7.10 16.11 19.51
N SER A 18 -5.95 16.79 19.51
CA SER A 18 -5.84 18.15 18.94
C SER A 18 -5.90 18.20 17.40
N LYS A 19 -5.80 17.06 16.71
CA LYS A 19 -5.87 16.97 15.24
C LYS A 19 -7.31 16.90 14.72
N SER A 20 -7.57 17.59 13.62
CA SER A 20 -8.81 17.50 12.85
C SER A 20 -8.99 16.12 12.21
N GLY A 21 -10.23 15.82 11.80
CA GLY A 21 -10.53 14.59 11.05
C GLY A 21 -9.74 14.47 9.74
N ALA A 22 -9.58 15.58 9.01
CA ALA A 22 -8.82 15.61 7.76
C ALA A 22 -7.33 15.31 7.97
N GLU A 23 -6.72 15.84 9.03
CA GLU A 23 -5.33 15.54 9.37
C GLU A 23 -5.14 14.07 9.75
N LYS A 24 -6.07 13.50 10.52
CA LYS A 24 -6.05 12.07 10.86
C LYS A 24 -6.16 11.19 9.62
N LEU A 25 -7.04 11.54 8.68
CA LEU A 25 -7.15 10.83 7.40
C LEU A 25 -5.83 10.92 6.61
N LYS A 26 -5.25 12.12 6.50
CA LYS A 26 -3.96 12.34 5.82
C LYS A 26 -2.85 11.49 6.45
N MET A 27 -2.79 11.41 7.78
CA MET A 27 -1.85 10.56 8.49
C MET A 27 -2.02 9.08 8.11
N GLY A 28 -3.25 8.56 8.14
CA GLY A 28 -3.54 7.18 7.73
C GLY A 28 -3.13 6.91 6.28
N CYS A 29 -3.50 7.79 5.34
CA CYS A 29 -3.11 7.68 3.94
C CYS A 29 -1.59 7.74 3.73
N SER A 30 -0.90 8.59 4.50
CA SER A 30 0.56 8.72 4.42
C SER A 30 1.25 7.45 4.93
N MET A 31 0.81 6.92 6.08
CA MET A 31 1.31 5.65 6.60
C MET A 31 1.10 4.51 5.61
N PHE A 32 -0.10 4.41 5.02
CA PHE A 32 -0.38 3.37 4.03
C PHE A 32 0.49 3.48 2.77
N SER A 33 0.73 4.71 2.30
CA SER A 33 1.64 4.96 1.18
C SER A 33 3.08 4.53 1.51
N THR A 34 3.57 4.85 2.71
CA THR A 34 4.88 4.40 3.20
C THR A 34 4.97 2.88 3.27
N SER A 35 3.96 2.20 3.84
CA SER A 35 3.94 0.74 3.91
C SER A 35 4.03 0.10 2.52
N LYS A 36 3.28 0.60 1.53
CA LYS A 36 3.39 0.12 0.14
C LYS A 36 4.79 0.31 -0.44
N ALA A 37 5.41 1.47 -0.19
CA ALA A 37 6.76 1.76 -0.67
C ALA A 37 7.80 0.81 -0.08
N LEU A 38 7.73 0.53 1.22
CA LEU A 38 8.62 -0.40 1.91
C LEU A 38 8.44 -1.84 1.39
N ILE A 39 7.20 -2.30 1.22
CA ILE A 39 6.91 -3.61 0.65
C ILE A 39 7.49 -3.72 -0.76
N ALA A 40 7.24 -2.72 -1.61
CA ALA A 40 7.73 -2.69 -2.98
C ALA A 40 9.27 -2.70 -3.04
N ALA A 41 9.94 -1.92 -2.20
CA ALA A 41 11.40 -1.91 -2.09
C ALA A 41 11.95 -3.27 -1.68
N GLY A 42 11.35 -3.91 -0.67
CA GLY A 42 11.75 -5.26 -0.24
C GLY A 42 11.55 -6.32 -1.32
N ILE A 43 10.49 -6.22 -2.12
CA ILE A 43 10.26 -7.13 -3.26
C ILE A 43 11.33 -6.91 -4.34
N ARG A 44 11.59 -5.65 -4.74
CA ARG A 44 12.63 -5.32 -5.73
C ARG A 44 14.03 -5.78 -5.28
N HIS A 45 14.31 -5.70 -3.98
CA HIS A 45 15.57 -6.19 -3.43
C HIS A 45 15.71 -7.72 -3.57
N ARG A 46 14.64 -8.48 -3.32
CA ARG A 46 14.65 -9.95 -3.46
C ARG A 46 14.53 -10.45 -4.90
N GLN A 47 13.95 -9.65 -5.78
CA GLN A 47 13.73 -9.97 -7.19
C GLN A 47 14.21 -8.80 -8.08
N PRO A 48 15.53 -8.68 -8.29
CA PRO A 48 16.08 -7.68 -9.19
C PRO A 48 15.50 -7.84 -10.60
N GLY A 49 15.08 -6.74 -11.21
CA GLY A 49 14.51 -6.73 -12.57
C GLY A 49 13.02 -7.10 -12.65
N ILE A 50 12.30 -7.24 -11.52
CA ILE A 50 10.85 -7.42 -11.53
C ILE A 50 10.17 -6.29 -12.32
N SER A 51 9.24 -6.66 -13.20
CA SER A 51 8.45 -5.70 -13.98
C SER A 51 7.55 -4.88 -13.05
N ASP A 52 7.19 -3.65 -13.46
CA ASP A 52 6.30 -2.81 -12.65
C ASP A 52 4.90 -3.41 -12.49
N ILE A 53 4.43 -4.21 -13.45
CA ILE A 53 3.14 -4.90 -13.33
C ILE A 53 3.22 -6.08 -12.37
N ASP A 54 4.27 -6.90 -12.44
CA ASP A 54 4.42 -8.02 -11.50
C ASP A 54 4.69 -7.53 -10.08
N LEU A 55 5.38 -6.38 -9.92
CA LEU A 55 5.50 -5.72 -8.63
C LEU A 55 4.15 -5.27 -8.07
N LYS A 56 3.27 -4.69 -8.90
CA LYS A 56 1.91 -4.32 -8.47
C LYS A 56 1.10 -5.54 -8.05
N VAL A 57 1.19 -6.63 -8.80
CA VAL A 57 0.53 -7.91 -8.45
C VAL A 57 1.07 -8.44 -7.12
N ALA A 58 2.38 -8.45 -6.93
CA ALA A 58 3.00 -8.91 -5.70
C ALA A 58 2.62 -8.05 -4.48
N VAL A 59 2.55 -6.73 -4.64
CA VAL A 59 2.08 -5.81 -3.58
C VAL A 59 0.60 -6.06 -3.26
N PHE A 60 -0.25 -6.27 -4.27
CA PHE A 60 -1.66 -6.64 -4.06
C PHE A 60 -1.78 -7.92 -3.25
N LEU A 61 -1.12 -9.00 -3.67
CA LEU A 61 -1.16 -10.28 -2.96
C LEU A 61 -0.62 -10.17 -1.55
N LYS A 62 0.40 -9.33 -1.32
CA LYS A 62 0.97 -9.15 0.03
C LYS A 62 0.05 -8.40 0.99
N LEU A 63 -0.74 -7.44 0.49
CA LEU A 63 -1.58 -6.59 1.32
C LEU A 63 -3.00 -7.11 1.48
N TYR A 64 -3.52 -7.79 0.47
CA TYR A 64 -4.93 -8.15 0.36
C TYR A 64 -5.15 -9.59 -0.08
N GLY A 65 -4.08 -10.36 -0.36
CA GLY A 65 -4.22 -11.70 -0.92
C GLY A 65 -4.99 -12.66 -0.02
N ASP A 66 -5.01 -12.43 1.30
CA ASP A 66 -5.73 -13.27 2.25
C ASP A 66 -7.22 -12.90 2.37
N ASP A 67 -7.63 -11.75 1.83
CA ASP A 67 -9.03 -11.28 1.86
C ASP A 67 -9.88 -11.86 0.70
N PHE A 68 -9.26 -12.59 -0.23
CA PHE A 68 -9.89 -13.08 -1.44
C PHE A 68 -9.67 -14.59 -1.62
N ASP A 69 -10.62 -15.26 -2.26
CA ASP A 69 -10.39 -16.62 -2.77
C ASP A 69 -9.52 -16.60 -4.05
N GLU A 70 -9.08 -17.78 -4.50
CA GLU A 70 -8.21 -17.88 -5.68
C GLU A 70 -8.88 -17.37 -6.96
N GLU A 71 -10.18 -17.59 -7.14
CA GLU A 71 -10.90 -17.11 -8.32
C GLU A 71 -10.92 -15.58 -8.37
N GLN A 72 -11.21 -14.94 -7.24
CA GLN A 72 -11.21 -13.50 -7.07
C GLN A 72 -9.81 -12.91 -7.27
N LYS A 73 -8.76 -13.54 -6.71
CA LYS A 73 -7.37 -13.13 -6.94
C LYS A 73 -7.03 -13.13 -8.43
N GLN A 74 -7.35 -14.21 -9.15
CA GLN A 74 -7.06 -14.30 -10.58
C GLN A 74 -7.80 -13.23 -11.40
N LYS A 75 -9.07 -12.95 -11.09
CA LYS A 75 -9.83 -11.86 -11.74
C LYS A 75 -9.16 -10.50 -11.55
N ILE A 76 -8.73 -10.18 -10.32
CA ILE A 76 -8.06 -8.92 -10.00
C ILE A 76 -6.70 -8.83 -10.70
N ILE A 77 -5.90 -9.89 -10.66
CA ILE A 77 -4.58 -9.95 -11.33
C ILE A 77 -4.73 -9.75 -12.83
N ALA A 78 -5.70 -10.42 -13.47
CA ALA A 78 -5.98 -10.25 -14.89
C ALA A 78 -6.35 -8.79 -15.21
N HIS A 79 -7.16 -8.16 -14.37
CA HIS A 79 -7.54 -6.75 -14.52
C HIS A 79 -6.34 -5.81 -14.37
N LEU A 80 -5.47 -6.03 -13.38
CA LEU A 80 -4.25 -5.25 -13.20
C LEU A 80 -3.34 -5.33 -14.43
N ARG A 81 -3.16 -6.54 -14.98
CA ARG A 81 -2.34 -6.78 -16.17
C ARG A 81 -2.91 -6.11 -17.41
N LYS A 82 -4.22 -6.21 -17.63
CA LYS A 82 -4.91 -5.53 -18.74
C LYS A 82 -4.75 -4.01 -18.69
N ASN A 83 -4.86 -3.40 -17.50
CA ASN A 83 -4.72 -1.94 -17.35
C ASN A 83 -3.29 -1.44 -17.50
N ALA A 84 -2.28 -2.27 -17.23
CA ALA A 84 -0.89 -1.90 -17.50
C ALA A 84 -0.67 -1.71 -19.01
N THR A 85 -1.22 -2.60 -19.84
CA THR A 85 -1.16 -2.50 -21.30
C THR A 85 -1.82 -1.22 -21.82
N ASN A 86 -2.95 -0.80 -21.22
CA ASN A 86 -3.70 0.38 -21.67
C ASN A 86 -3.02 1.72 -21.32
N ARG A 87 -2.26 1.80 -20.21
CA ARG A 87 -1.54 3.04 -19.87
C ARG A 87 -0.33 3.31 -20.77
N SER A 88 0.29 2.27 -21.30
CA SER A 88 1.39 2.40 -22.27
C SER A 88 0.95 3.06 -23.58
N GLY A 89 -0.32 2.89 -23.99
CA GLY A 89 -0.90 3.55 -25.17
C GLY A 89 -1.30 5.02 -24.96
N PHE A 90 -1.48 5.46 -23.71
CA PHE A 90 -1.83 6.86 -23.41
C PHE A 90 -0.60 7.79 -23.47
N LEU A 91 0.59 7.27 -23.18
CA LEU A 91 1.86 8.02 -23.24
C LEU A 91 2.50 8.03 -24.64
N GLN A 92 1.85 7.44 -25.64
CA GLN A 92 2.33 7.43 -27.03
C GLN A 92 1.62 8.49 -27.90
N ASN A 93 0.67 9.24 -27.33
CA ASN A 93 -0.10 10.29 -28.00
C ASN A 93 0.21 11.71 -27.47
N TYR A 94 1.36 11.89 -26.82
CA TYR A 94 1.91 13.19 -26.41
C TYR A 94 3.40 13.24 -26.70
#